data_AF-A0A7C7QI29-F1
#
_entry.id   AF-A0A7C7QI29-F1
#
_cell.length_a   1.000
_cell.length_b   1.000
_cell.length_c   1.000
_cell.angle_alpha   90.00
_cell.angle_beta   90.00
_cell.angle_gamma   90.00
#
_symmetry.space_group_name_H-M   'P 1'
#
loop_
_entity.id
_entity.type
_entity.pdbx_description
1 polymer ?
#
loop_
_entity_poly.entity_id
_entity_poly.type
_entity_poly.pdbx_seq_one_letter_code
_entity_poly.pdbx_strand_id
1 'polypeptide(L)' 'FRRVQGKPLPGWAGEFDCTSWAQFFLKYVVSHPQVTCAIPATGKVQHMVDNMMAGFGRLPDTAMRKRMEEYFSGIQGS' A
#
# COMPACT_ATOMS: atom_id res chain seq x y z
N PHE A 1 7.81 0.47 7.61
CA PHE A 1 7.08 -0.50 8.46
C PHE A 1 6.98 -0.12 9.94
N ARG A 2 8.05 0.27 10.66
CA ARG A 2 7.95 0.64 12.10
C ARG A 2 6.82 1.64 12.43
N ARG A 3 6.64 2.67 11.58
CA ARG A 3 5.63 3.73 11.75
C ARG A 3 4.17 3.24 11.69
N VAL A 4 3.93 2.07 11.08
CA VAL A 4 2.59 1.48 10.89
C VAL A 4 2.44 0.14 11.62
N GLN A 5 3.47 -0.29 12.35
CA GLN A 5 3.45 -1.55 13.08
C GLN A 5 2.40 -1.47 14.19
N GLY A 6 1.48 -2.45 14.22
CA GLY A 6 0.38 -2.50 15.19
C GLY A 6 -0.74 -1.48 14.95
N LYS A 7 -0.68 -0.66 13.89
CA LYS A 7 -1.76 0.27 13.54
C LYS A 7 -2.76 -0.41 12.60
N PRO A 8 -4.07 -0.23 12.81
CA PRO A 8 -5.07 -0.69 11.86
C PRO A 8 -4.91 0.06 10.53
N LEU A 9 -5.35 -0.56 9.45
CA LEU A 9 -5.48 0.14 8.18
C LEU A 9 -6.51 1.27 8.31
N PRO A 10 -6.39 2.34 7.50
CA PRO A 10 -7.44 3.33 7.41
C PRO A 10 -8.74 2.65 6.94
N GLY A 11 -9.89 3.07 7.47
CA GLY A 11 -11.19 2.48 7.12
C GLY A 11 -11.54 2.60 5.62
N TRP A 12 -10.91 3.53 4.92
CA TRP A 12 -11.05 3.72 3.47
C TRP A 12 -10.11 2.83 2.62
N ALA A 13 -9.25 2.02 3.23
CA ALA A 13 -8.36 1.11 2.49
C ALA A 13 -9.11 0.14 1.56
N GLY A 14 -10.35 -0.23 1.94
CA GLY A 14 -11.21 -1.07 1.11
C GLY A 14 -11.66 -0.42 -0.20
N GLU A 15 -11.60 0.92 -0.34
CA GLU A 15 -12.03 1.63 -1.56
C GLU A 15 -11.20 1.22 -2.80
N PHE A 16 -9.98 0.72 -2.58
CA PHE A 16 -9.04 0.25 -3.61
C PHE A 16 -8.56 -1.20 -3.36
N ASP A 17 -9.43 -2.01 -2.77
CA ASP A 17 -9.21 -3.44 -2.54
C ASP A 17 -7.94 -3.75 -1.71
N CYS A 18 -7.63 -2.89 -0.73
CA CYS A 18 -6.44 -3.03 0.11
C CYS A 18 -6.78 -3.59 1.50
N THR A 19 -6.14 -4.71 1.84
CA THR A 19 -6.38 -5.47 3.08
C THR A 19 -5.15 -5.60 3.97
N SER A 20 -3.97 -5.17 3.50
CA SER A 20 -2.74 -5.13 4.33
C SER A 20 -1.89 -3.89 4.08
N TRP A 21 -1.03 -3.53 5.04
CA TRP A 21 -0.09 -2.41 4.88
C TRP A 21 0.93 -2.65 3.76
N ALA A 22 1.27 -3.91 3.49
CA ALA A 22 2.12 -4.27 2.36
C ALA A 22 1.42 -3.94 1.03
N GLN A 23 0.15 -4.33 0.89
CA GLN A 23 -0.68 -3.94 -0.26
C GLN A 23 -0.82 -2.43 -0.37
N PHE A 24 -1.02 -1.72 0.75
CA PHE A 24 -1.15 -0.26 0.77
C PHE A 24 0.06 0.43 0.12
N PHE A 25 1.27 0.12 0.57
CA PHE A 25 2.47 0.73 0.02
C PHE A 25 2.76 0.28 -1.40
N LEU A 26 2.56 -1.01 -1.70
CA LEU A 26 2.88 -1.52 -3.02
C LEU A 26 1.89 -1.00 -4.08
N LYS A 27 0.59 -0.93 -3.78
CA LYS A 27 -0.45 -0.30 -4.62
C LYS A 27 -0.15 1.18 -4.88
N TYR A 28 0.33 1.92 -3.88
CA TYR A 28 0.77 3.30 -4.08
C TYR A 28 1.88 3.39 -5.14
N VAL A 29 2.91 2.55 -5.03
CA VAL A 29 4.04 2.52 -5.98
C VAL A 29 3.58 2.11 -7.38
N VAL A 30 2.89 0.97 -7.52
CA VAL A 30 2.51 0.44 -8.85
C VAL A 30 1.43 1.26 -9.55
N SER A 31 0.65 2.05 -8.81
CA SER A 31 -0.37 2.90 -9.43
C SER A 31 0.21 4.10 -10.17
N HIS A 32 1.46 4.48 -9.89
CA HIS A 32 2.07 5.63 -10.51
C HIS A 32 2.29 5.38 -12.01
N PRO A 33 1.81 6.24 -12.92
CA PRO A 33 1.79 5.96 -14.36
C PRO A 33 3.18 5.79 -14.99
N GLN A 34 4.23 6.31 -14.35
CA GLN A 34 5.62 6.15 -14.79
C GLN A 34 6.27 4.85 -14.28
N VAL A 35 5.62 4.11 -13.39
CA VAL A 35 6.13 2.83 -12.89
C VAL A 35 5.71 1.73 -13.87
N THR A 36 6.69 1.14 -14.53
CA THR A 36 6.47 0.07 -15.52
C THR A 36 6.58 -1.33 -14.93
N CYS A 37 7.35 -1.47 -13.84
CA CYS A 37 7.53 -2.72 -13.12
C CYS A 37 7.91 -2.43 -11.65
N ALA A 38 7.36 -3.20 -10.73
CA ALA A 38 7.80 -3.23 -9.33
C ALA A 38 8.36 -4.61 -9.00
N ILE A 39 9.57 -4.65 -8.43
CA ILE A 39 10.22 -5.87 -7.96
C ILE A 39 10.21 -5.86 -6.43
N PRO A 40 9.18 -6.40 -5.78
CA PRO A 40 9.12 -6.43 -4.33
C PRO A 40 10.10 -7.46 -3.77
N ALA A 41 11.08 -7.02 -2.98
CA ALA A 41 11.95 -7.90 -2.21
C ALA A 41 11.23 -8.38 -0.94
N THR A 42 11.10 -9.69 -0.76
CA THR A 42 10.46 -10.28 0.42
C THR A 42 11.19 -11.56 0.82
N GLY A 43 11.56 -11.68 2.10
CA GLY A 43 12.20 -12.87 2.67
C GLY A 43 11.24 -13.93 3.22
N LYS A 44 9.91 -13.76 3.06
CA LYS A 44 8.89 -14.71 3.58
C LYS A 44 7.77 -14.92 2.57
N VAL A 45 7.44 -16.19 2.30
CA VAL A 45 6.41 -16.59 1.29
C VAL A 45 5.04 -15.95 1.55
N GLN A 46 4.62 -15.80 2.81
CA GLN A 46 3.35 -15.14 3.14
C GLN A 46 3.30 -13.66 2.70
N HIS A 47 4.43 -12.94 2.75
CA HIS A 47 4.49 -11.56 2.24
C HIS A 47 4.53 -11.51 0.71
N MET A 48 4.98 -12.59 0.05
CA MET A 48 4.94 -12.70 -1.41
C MET A 48 3.50 -12.74 -1.94
N VAL A 49 2.61 -13.49 -1.29
CA VAL A 49 1.18 -13.55 -1.68
C VAL A 49 0.53 -12.16 -1.57
N ASP A 50 0.75 -11.47 -0.46
CA ASP A 50 0.27 -10.10 -0.27
C ASP A 50 0.81 -9.12 -1.32
N ASN A 51 2.08 -9.26 -1.69
CA ASN A 51 2.70 -8.41 -2.71
C ASN A 51 2.11 -8.68 -4.09
N MET A 52 1.83 -9.94 -4.42
CA MET A 52 1.14 -10.28 -5.67
C MET A 52 -0.26 -9.66 -5.70
N MET A 53 -1.01 -9.75 -4.61
CA MET A 53 -2.36 -9.18 -4.51
C MET A 53 -2.41 -7.66 -4.66
N ALA A 54 -1.32 -6.95 -4.39
CA ALA A 54 -1.24 -5.51 -4.65
C ALA A 54 -1.39 -5.14 -6.14
N GLY A 55 -1.01 -6.04 -7.06
CA GLY A 55 -1.17 -5.86 -8.50
C GLY A 55 -2.58 -6.14 -9.03
N PHE A 56 -3.49 -6.67 -8.20
CA PHE A 56 -4.85 -7.02 -8.58
C PHE A 56 -5.88 -6.07 -7.97
N GLY A 57 -7.09 -6.01 -8.56
CA GLY A 57 -8.17 -5.12 -8.12
C GLY A 57 -7.92 -3.66 -8.52
N ARG A 58 -8.64 -2.74 -7.87
CA ARG A 58 -8.52 -1.31 -8.15
C ARG A 58 -7.16 -0.80 -7.67
N LEU A 59 -6.55 0.05 -8.49
CA LEU A 59 -5.34 0.79 -8.13
C LEU A 59 -5.72 2.22 -7.71
N PRO A 60 -5.01 2.79 -6.73
CA PRO A 60 -5.16 4.20 -6.36
C PRO A 60 -5.01 5.11 -7.58
N ASP A 61 -5.95 6.04 -7.77
CA ASP A 61 -5.76 7.14 -8.72
C ASP A 61 -4.90 8.26 -8.10
N THR A 62 -4.68 9.34 -8.85
CA THR A 62 -3.88 10.49 -8.37
C THR A 62 -4.46 11.12 -7.09
N ALA A 63 -5.78 11.20 -6.97
CA ALA A 63 -6.42 11.77 -5.77
C ALA A 63 -6.25 10.84 -4.56
N MET A 64 -6.40 9.54 -4.77
CA MET A 64 -6.21 8.51 -3.75
C MET A 64 -4.75 8.48 -3.28
N ARG A 65 -3.76 8.55 -4.18
CA ARG A 65 -2.35 8.63 -3.80
C ARG A 65 -2.06 9.83 -2.89
N LYS A 66 -2.61 11.01 -3.22
CA LYS A 66 -2.49 12.20 -2.37
C LYS A 66 -3.09 11.97 -0.98
N ARG A 67 -4.27 11.36 -0.89
CA ARG A 67 -4.89 10.95 0.39
C ARG A 67 -4.01 9.98 1.18
N MET A 68 -3.33 9.06 0.51
CA MET A 68 -2.38 8.12 1.14
C MET A 68 -1.16 8.84 1.73
N GLU A 69 -0.60 9.81 1.00
CA GLU A 69 0.52 10.64 1.47
C GLU A 69 0.14 11.48 2.69
N GLU A 70 -1.00 12.17 2.62
CA GLU A 70 -1.56 12.96 3.71
C GLU A 70 -1.80 12.10 4.95
N TYR A 71 -2.43 10.94 4.78
CA TYR A 71 -2.66 9.99 5.86
C TYR A 71 -1.33 9.51 6.47
N PHE A 72 -0.38 9.06 5.65
CA PHE A 72 0.90 8.55 6.14
C PHE A 72 1.74 9.62 6.85
N SER A 73 1.72 10.87 6.37
CA SER A 73 2.40 11.99 7.04
C SER A 73 1.79 12.30 8.42
N GLY A 74 0.46 12.17 8.55
CA GLY A 74 -0.28 12.34 9.80
C GLY A 74 -0.09 11.20 10.82
N ILE A 75 0.43 10.04 10.42
CA ILE A 75 0.76 8.96 11.36
C ILE A 75 1.99 9.39 12.15
N GLN A 76 1.87 9.97 13.35
CA GLN A 76 3.04 10.20 14.20
C GLN A 76 3.65 8.86 14.63
N GLY A 77 4.98 8.74 14.50
CA GLY A 77 5.76 7.65 15.06
C GLY A 77 6.03 7.94 16.52
N SER A 78 5.47 7.13 17.41
CA SER A 78 5.85 7.04 18.82
C SER A 78 7.23 6.42 18.97
#